data_AF-A0A5J6GEL0-F1
#
_entry.id   AF-A0A5J6GEL0-F1
#
_cell.length_a   1.000
_cell.length_b   1.000
_cell.length_c   1.000
_cell.angle_alpha   90.00
_cell.angle_beta   90.00
_cell.angle_gamma   90.00
#
_symmetry.space_group_name_H-M   'P 1'
#
loop_
_entity.id
_entity.type
_entity.pdbx_description
1 polymer ?
#
loop_
_entity_poly.entity_id
_entity_poly.type
_entity_poly.pdbx_seq_one_letter_code
_entity_poly.pdbx_strand_id
1 'polypeptide(L)'
;MSRKPTLITPSHSRQGTAQAASALDRELRAAGLASLQPVLDDDRETPYVRLNRIDAVTAAELARLLHKGMRSAYKVVSDLRAAVRAHGLEDFPVPYVYCTKIHLGDIPVATADRLALLLGAPPQPGLADVPDWPEARQVFDRLNSAFAEATRGGFMDMYLHPYCQRCDGDPAISLGELQVRTARRLVTALQGA
;
A
#
# COMPACT_ATOMS: atom_id res chain seq x y z
N MET A 1 -27.47 19.74 2.25
CA MET A 1 -27.19 18.58 3.12
C MET A 1 -26.77 17.41 2.22
N SER A 2 -25.49 17.33 1.88
CA SER A 2 -24.97 16.27 1.00
C SER A 2 -24.70 15.00 1.78
N ARG A 3 -25.38 13.91 1.40
CA ARG A 3 -25.10 12.56 1.90
C ARG A 3 -23.71 12.15 1.44
N LYS A 4 -22.78 11.95 2.38
CA LYS A 4 -21.51 11.28 2.12
C LYS A 4 -21.80 9.84 1.64
N PRO A 5 -21.16 9.35 0.57
CA PRO A 5 -21.26 7.96 0.20
C PRO A 5 -20.56 7.12 1.28
N THR A 6 -21.35 6.29 1.96
CA THR A 6 -20.86 5.27 2.90
C THR A 6 -20.01 4.29 2.11
N LEU A 7 -18.70 4.32 2.34
CA LEU A 7 -17.82 3.22 1.98
C LEU A 7 -18.37 1.98 2.68
N ILE A 8 -18.87 1.02 1.91
CA ILE A 8 -19.27 -0.30 2.41
C ILE A 8 -17.97 -0.99 2.81
N THR A 9 -17.53 -0.76 4.05
CA THR A 9 -16.61 -1.67 4.71
C THR A 9 -17.34 -3.01 4.81
N PRO A 10 -16.74 -4.14 4.42
CA PRO A 10 -17.36 -5.43 4.64
C PRO A 10 -17.70 -5.51 6.13
N SER A 11 -18.98 -5.70 6.46
CA SER A 11 -19.37 -5.91 7.84
C SER A 11 -18.61 -7.14 8.33
N HIS A 12 -17.71 -6.93 9.30
CA HIS A 12 -17.03 -8.01 10.03
C HIS A 12 -18.06 -8.72 10.90
N SER A 13 -19.01 -9.38 10.24
CA SER A 13 -20.04 -10.17 10.88
C SER A 13 -19.39 -11.46 11.40
N ARG A 14 -19.97 -12.01 12.48
CA ARG A 14 -19.59 -13.33 12.98
C ARG A 14 -19.65 -14.39 11.87
N GLN A 15 -20.65 -14.27 10.98
CA GLN A 15 -20.80 -15.14 9.82
C GLN A 15 -19.63 -15.00 8.82
N GLY A 16 -19.20 -13.78 8.50
CA GLY A 16 -18.05 -13.54 7.63
C GLY A 16 -16.74 -14.08 8.23
N THR A 17 -16.58 -13.95 9.55
CA THR A 17 -15.41 -14.45 10.28
C THR A 17 -15.38 -15.98 10.29
N ALA A 18 -16.52 -16.64 10.53
CA ALA A 18 -16.65 -18.09 10.43
C ALA A 18 -16.34 -18.63 9.02
N GLN A 19 -16.82 -17.94 7.98
CA GLN A 19 -16.51 -18.31 6.59
C GLN A 19 -15.02 -18.15 6.28
N ALA A 20 -14.38 -17.08 6.75
CA ALA A 20 -12.95 -16.87 6.59
C ALA A 20 -12.13 -17.94 7.32
N ALA A 21 -12.52 -18.32 8.54
CA ALA A 21 -11.88 -19.39 9.30
C ALA A 21 -11.98 -20.75 8.57
N SER A 22 -13.16 -21.11 8.07
CA SER A 22 -13.36 -22.35 7.30
C SER A 22 -12.59 -22.37 5.98
N ALA A 23 -12.51 -21.23 5.28
CA ALA A 23 -11.69 -21.12 4.08
C ALA A 23 -10.21 -21.30 4.41
N LEU A 24 -9.73 -20.67 5.48
CA LEU A 24 -8.34 -20.80 5.93
C LEU A 24 -8.00 -22.25 6.34
N ASP A 25 -8.88 -22.94 7.09
CA ASP A 25 -8.66 -24.34 7.50
C ASP A 25 -8.49 -25.26 6.29
N ARG A 26 -9.32 -25.07 5.25
CA ARG A 26 -9.22 -25.83 4.00
C ARG A 26 -7.86 -25.64 3.32
N GLU A 27 -7.40 -24.39 3.18
CA GLU A 27 -6.12 -24.10 2.52
C GLU A 27 -4.93 -24.60 3.35
N LEU A 28 -4.99 -24.49 4.68
CA LEU A 28 -3.94 -25.02 5.56
C LEU A 28 -3.83 -26.54 5.46
N ARG A 29 -4.95 -27.26 5.43
CA ARG A 29 -4.96 -28.72 5.20
C ARG A 29 -4.41 -29.08 3.83
N ALA A 30 -4.83 -28.38 2.78
CA ALA A 30 -4.34 -28.60 1.42
C ALA A 30 -2.81 -28.34 1.30
N ALA A 31 -2.29 -27.41 2.09
CA ALA A 31 -0.86 -27.12 2.19
C ALA A 31 -0.07 -28.08 3.09
N GLY A 32 -0.71 -29.10 3.67
CA GLY A 32 -0.07 -30.07 4.58
C GLY A 32 0.11 -29.58 6.01
N LEU A 33 -0.50 -28.44 6.39
CA LEU A 33 -0.43 -27.83 7.72
C LEU A 33 -1.65 -28.18 8.58
N ALA A 34 -2.05 -29.45 8.61
CA ALA A 34 -3.27 -29.89 9.31
C ALA A 34 -3.23 -29.71 10.85
N SER A 35 -2.04 -29.53 11.42
CA SER A 35 -1.85 -29.16 12.83
C SER A 35 -2.28 -27.74 13.15
N LEU A 36 -2.36 -26.87 12.14
CA LEU A 36 -2.68 -25.46 12.28
C LEU A 36 -4.19 -25.26 12.07
N GLN A 37 -4.90 -24.93 13.14
CA GLN A 37 -6.35 -24.78 13.13
C GLN A 37 -6.75 -23.32 13.40
N PRO A 38 -7.54 -22.71 12.49
CA PRO A 38 -8.18 -21.43 12.74
C PRO A 38 -9.26 -21.57 13.82
N VAL A 39 -9.21 -20.72 14.83
CA VAL A 39 -10.15 -20.64 15.93
C VAL A 39 -10.82 -19.27 15.91
N LEU A 40 -12.15 -19.25 16.00
CA LEU A 40 -12.90 -18.03 16.18
C LEU A 40 -12.69 -17.52 17.59
N ASP A 41 -12.35 -16.25 17.69
CA ASP A 41 -12.26 -15.56 18.96
C ASP A 41 -13.30 -14.43 18.97
N ASP A 42 -14.34 -14.67 19.76
CA ASP A 42 -15.52 -13.83 19.88
C ASP A 42 -15.46 -12.92 21.12
N ASP A 43 -14.36 -12.92 21.86
CA ASP A 43 -14.18 -12.16 23.11
C ASP A 43 -13.91 -10.66 22.86
N ARG A 44 -13.87 -10.21 21.59
CA ARG A 44 -13.62 -8.82 21.20
C ARG A 44 -14.81 -8.22 20.46
N GLU A 45 -14.94 -6.90 20.52
CA GLU A 45 -15.96 -6.12 19.80
C GLU A 45 -15.98 -6.40 18.29
N THR A 46 -14.86 -6.85 17.72
CA THR A 46 -14.78 -7.32 16.33
C THR A 46 -14.34 -8.80 16.32
N PRO A 47 -15.11 -9.71 15.71
CA PRO A 47 -14.76 -11.11 15.63
C PRO A 47 -13.48 -11.29 14.81
N TYR A 48 -12.58 -12.16 15.28
CA TYR A 48 -11.28 -12.40 14.67
C TYR A 48 -10.96 -13.88 14.56
N VAL A 49 -10.09 -14.21 13.60
CA VAL A 49 -9.58 -15.57 13.41
C VAL A 49 -8.20 -15.64 14.01
N ARG A 50 -8.01 -16.51 15.00
CA ARG A 50 -6.70 -16.84 15.57
C ARG A 50 -6.22 -18.16 15.00
N LEU A 51 -4.92 -18.30 14.87
CA LEU A 51 -4.32 -19.62 14.68
C LEU A 51 -4.02 -20.20 16.07
N ASN A 52 -4.21 -21.51 16.22
CA ASN A 52 -3.79 -22.24 17.42
C ASN A 52 -2.25 -22.19 17.62
N ARG A 53 -1.75 -22.85 18.68
CA ARG A 53 -0.31 -22.88 18.96
C ARG A 53 0.45 -23.51 17.80
N ILE A 54 1.46 -22.80 17.30
CA ILE A 54 2.30 -23.21 16.18
C ILE A 54 3.64 -23.67 16.74
N ASP A 55 4.08 -24.89 16.41
CA ASP A 55 5.45 -25.31 16.69
C ASP A 55 6.44 -24.69 15.67
N ALA A 56 7.74 -24.79 15.97
CA ALA A 56 8.77 -24.18 15.13
C ALA A 56 8.77 -24.71 13.68
N VAL A 57 8.45 -26.00 13.48
CA VAL A 57 8.45 -26.64 12.17
C VAL A 57 7.29 -26.12 11.31
N THR A 58 6.09 -26.10 11.88
CA THR A 58 4.87 -25.60 11.25
C THR A 58 4.99 -24.10 10.96
N ALA A 59 5.61 -23.33 11.86
CA ALA A 59 5.86 -21.90 11.66
C ALA A 59 6.84 -21.66 10.49
N ALA A 60 7.92 -22.43 10.41
CA ALA A 60 8.88 -22.32 9.32
C ALA A 60 8.24 -22.68 7.97
N GLU A 61 7.43 -23.73 7.92
CA GLU A 61 6.75 -24.14 6.69
C GLU A 61 5.68 -23.14 6.25
N LEU A 62 4.89 -22.60 7.19
CA LEU A 62 3.94 -21.53 6.92
C LEU A 62 4.65 -20.29 6.37
N ALA A 63 5.76 -19.88 6.97
CA ALA A 63 6.56 -18.75 6.49
C ALA A 63 7.10 -19.01 5.08
N ARG A 64 7.58 -20.22 4.79
CA ARG A 64 8.05 -20.63 3.46
C ARG A 64 6.94 -20.56 2.42
N LEU A 65 5.73 -21.03 2.74
CA LEU A 65 4.57 -21.00 1.85
C LEU A 65 4.11 -19.57 1.58
N LEU A 66 4.02 -18.73 2.61
CA LEU A 66 3.71 -17.31 2.47
C LEU A 66 4.75 -16.61 1.60
N HIS A 67 6.04 -16.88 1.85
CA HIS A 67 7.12 -16.31 1.04
C HIS A 67 7.03 -16.75 -0.42
N LYS A 68 6.73 -18.03 -0.67
CA LYS A 68 6.55 -18.56 -2.03
C LYS A 68 5.35 -17.92 -2.74
N GLY A 69 4.19 -17.83 -2.07
CA GLY A 69 2.97 -17.24 -2.62
C GLY A 69 3.11 -15.75 -2.91
N MET A 70 3.81 -15.01 -2.03
CA MET A 70 3.98 -13.56 -2.12
C MET A 70 5.26 -13.14 -2.84
N ARG A 71 6.05 -14.10 -3.36
CA ARG A 71 7.36 -13.85 -4.01
C ARG A 71 7.29 -12.76 -5.07
N SER A 72 6.23 -12.77 -5.88
CA SER A 72 6.05 -11.78 -6.96
C SER A 72 5.80 -10.37 -6.43
N ALA A 73 5.05 -10.22 -5.34
CA ALA A 73 4.79 -8.94 -4.69
C ALA A 73 6.04 -8.42 -3.99
N TYR A 74 6.76 -9.28 -3.25
CA TYR A 74 8.03 -8.92 -2.63
C TYR A 74 9.09 -8.50 -3.65
N LYS A 75 9.14 -9.17 -4.80
CA LYS A 75 10.03 -8.74 -5.88
C LYS A 75 9.67 -7.32 -6.35
N VAL A 76 8.38 -7.02 -6.58
CA VAL A 76 7.96 -5.68 -7.00
C VAL A 76 8.29 -4.62 -5.95
N VAL A 77 8.12 -4.90 -4.67
CA VAL A 77 8.54 -4.00 -3.58
C VAL A 77 10.05 -3.75 -3.62
N SER A 78 10.85 -4.80 -3.79
CA SER A 78 12.31 -4.68 -3.89
C SER A 78 12.73 -3.87 -5.12
N ASP A 79 12.11 -4.14 -6.28
CA ASP A 79 12.41 -3.44 -7.53
C ASP A 79 11.99 -1.96 -7.44
N LEU A 80 10.86 -1.66 -6.80
CA LEU A 80 10.40 -0.29 -6.57
C LEU A 80 11.36 0.47 -5.67
N ARG A 81 11.79 -0.14 -4.56
CA ARG A 81 12.78 0.46 -3.68
C ARG A 81 14.09 0.74 -4.40
N ALA A 82 14.54 -0.17 -5.28
CA ALA A 82 15.74 0.02 -6.07
C ALA A 82 15.59 1.18 -7.06
N ALA A 83 14.46 1.24 -7.79
CA ALA A 83 14.19 2.29 -8.77
C ALA A 83 14.10 3.68 -8.11
N VAL A 84 13.38 3.80 -7.00
CA VAL A 84 13.25 5.04 -6.22
C VAL A 84 14.62 5.53 -5.71
N ARG A 85 15.46 4.61 -5.21
CA ARG A 85 16.82 4.93 -4.77
C ARG A 85 17.75 5.35 -5.91
N ALA A 86 17.62 4.73 -7.09
CA ALA A 86 18.43 5.09 -8.25
C ALA A 86 18.19 6.56 -8.68
N HIS A 87 16.99 7.08 -8.41
CA HIS A 87 16.59 8.46 -8.70
C HIS A 87 16.78 9.44 -7.53
N GLY A 88 17.45 9.04 -6.45
CA GLY A 88 17.75 9.93 -5.33
C GLY A 88 16.53 10.41 -4.53
N LEU A 89 15.42 9.65 -4.56
CA LEU A 89 14.24 9.93 -3.74
C LEU A 89 14.42 9.34 -2.33
N GLU A 90 15.29 9.97 -1.53
CA GLU A 90 15.67 9.45 -0.20
C GLU A 90 14.53 9.51 0.83
N ASP A 91 13.67 10.52 0.74
CA ASP A 91 12.51 10.70 1.62
C ASP A 91 11.33 9.79 1.27
N PHE A 92 11.51 8.87 0.32
CA PHE A 92 10.46 7.93 -0.07
C PHE A 92 10.38 6.78 0.95
N PRO A 93 9.22 6.57 1.61
CA PRO A 93 9.06 5.52 2.61
C PRO A 93 9.27 4.12 2.03
N VAL A 94 9.71 3.19 2.88
CA VAL A 94 9.95 1.80 2.44
C VAL A 94 8.61 1.13 2.12
N PRO A 95 8.35 0.77 0.85
CA PRO A 95 7.09 0.12 0.50
C PRO A 95 6.99 -1.26 1.16
N TYR A 96 5.78 -1.69 1.48
CA TYR A 96 5.53 -3.03 2.01
C TYR A 96 4.23 -3.62 1.47
N VAL A 97 4.09 -4.93 1.60
CA VAL A 97 2.88 -5.63 1.13
C VAL A 97 1.82 -5.61 2.23
N TYR A 98 0.62 -5.15 1.90
CA TYR A 98 -0.53 -5.10 2.78
C TYR A 98 -1.77 -5.66 2.08
N CYS A 99 -2.37 -6.72 2.63
CA CYS A 99 -3.62 -7.31 2.12
C CYS A 99 -3.66 -7.47 0.59
N THR A 100 -2.59 -8.03 0.00
CA THR A 100 -2.36 -8.26 -1.47
C THR A 100 -1.99 -7.03 -2.31
N LYS A 101 -1.94 -5.84 -1.72
CA LYS A 101 -1.50 -4.60 -2.35
C LYS A 101 -0.13 -4.19 -1.82
N ILE A 102 0.45 -3.17 -2.45
CA ILE A 102 1.69 -2.54 -2.02
C ILE A 102 1.32 -1.19 -1.42
N HIS A 103 1.55 -1.03 -0.12
CA HIS A 103 1.42 0.25 0.55
C HIS A 103 2.69 1.06 0.30
N LEU A 104 2.51 2.30 -0.16
CA LEU A 104 3.63 3.18 -0.51
C LEU A 104 4.00 4.14 0.61
N GLY A 105 3.06 4.59 1.42
CA GLY A 105 3.27 5.55 2.51
C GLY A 105 3.14 7.02 2.08
N ASP A 106 3.57 7.91 2.96
CA ASP A 106 3.44 9.36 2.80
C ASP A 106 4.77 9.98 2.39
N ILE A 107 4.75 10.86 1.39
CA ILE A 107 5.94 11.56 0.90
C ILE A 107 5.79 13.07 1.06
N PRO A 108 6.90 13.81 1.30
CA PRO A 108 6.89 15.27 1.25
C PRO A 108 6.42 15.78 -0.12
N VAL A 109 5.79 16.97 -0.15
CA VAL A 109 5.32 17.59 -1.41
C VAL A 109 6.47 17.78 -2.42
N ALA A 110 7.67 18.16 -1.95
CA ALA A 110 8.85 18.28 -2.82
C ALA A 110 9.26 16.93 -3.46
N THR A 111 9.16 15.84 -2.71
CA THR A 111 9.43 14.48 -3.21
C THR A 111 8.37 14.03 -4.21
N ALA A 112 7.10 14.41 -3.98
CA ALA A 112 6.00 14.15 -4.90
C ALA A 112 6.17 14.90 -6.23
N ASP A 113 6.67 16.13 -6.19
CA ASP A 113 7.00 16.92 -7.38
C ASP A 113 8.11 16.29 -8.23
N ARG A 114 9.20 15.86 -7.58
CA ARG A 114 10.28 15.10 -8.23
C ARG A 114 9.78 13.79 -8.84
N LEU A 115 8.91 13.08 -8.12
CA LEU A 115 8.30 11.86 -8.64
C LEU A 115 7.42 12.16 -9.87
N ALA A 116 6.62 13.23 -9.85
CA ALA A 116 5.81 13.63 -10.99
C ALA A 116 6.69 13.93 -12.22
N LEU A 117 7.80 14.65 -12.04
CA LEU A 117 8.80 14.92 -13.09
C LEU A 117 9.36 13.62 -13.68
N LEU A 118 9.79 12.68 -12.84
CA LEU A 118 10.32 11.39 -13.28
C LEU A 118 9.30 10.56 -14.06
N LEU A 119 8.01 10.73 -13.75
CA LEU A 119 6.92 10.08 -14.47
C LEU A 119 6.50 10.83 -15.75
N GLY A 120 7.21 11.88 -16.14
CA GLY A 120 7.00 12.62 -17.38
C GLY A 120 6.13 13.87 -17.25
N ALA A 121 5.82 14.33 -16.04
CA ALA A 121 5.08 15.58 -15.87
C ALA A 121 5.91 16.78 -16.37
N PRO A 122 5.29 17.78 -17.01
CA PRO A 122 5.99 18.99 -17.45
C PRO A 122 6.59 19.73 -16.25
N PRO A 123 7.78 20.34 -16.34
CA PRO A 123 8.38 21.05 -15.21
C PRO A 123 7.54 22.25 -14.78
N GLN A 124 7.54 22.53 -13.47
CA GLN A 124 6.84 23.66 -12.87
C GLN A 124 7.83 24.61 -12.17
N PRO A 125 7.43 25.87 -11.91
CA PRO A 125 8.24 26.80 -11.12
C PRO A 125 8.62 26.18 -9.78
N GLY A 126 9.80 26.53 -9.26
CA GLY A 126 10.30 25.99 -8.00
C GLY A 126 9.29 26.15 -6.87
N LEU A 127 9.13 25.08 -6.08
CA LEU A 127 8.27 25.07 -4.90
C LEU A 127 8.89 25.93 -3.78
N ALA A 128 8.03 26.54 -2.97
CA ALA A 128 8.46 27.09 -1.68
C ALA A 128 8.98 25.98 -0.76
N ASP A 129 9.84 26.33 0.21
CA ASP A 129 10.36 25.39 1.19
C ASP A 129 9.24 24.70 1.99
N VAL A 130 8.18 25.44 2.30
CA VAL A 130 6.93 24.93 2.87
C VAL A 130 5.78 25.34 1.94
N PRO A 131 5.36 24.45 1.02
CA PRO A 131 4.31 24.75 0.07
C PRO A 131 2.98 25.02 0.77
N ASP A 132 2.26 26.02 0.31
CA ASP A 132 0.90 26.26 0.77
C ASP A 132 -0.09 25.24 0.17
N TRP A 133 -1.36 25.32 0.57
CA TRP A 133 -2.36 24.35 0.11
C TRP A 133 -2.56 24.39 -1.42
N PRO A 134 -2.72 25.55 -2.08
CA PRO A 134 -2.75 25.64 -3.54
C PRO A 134 -1.56 25.00 -4.25
N GLU A 135 -0.33 25.28 -3.81
CA GLU A 135 0.89 24.70 -4.40
C GLU A 135 0.95 23.18 -4.23
N ALA A 136 0.68 22.70 -3.02
CA ALA A 136 0.64 21.27 -2.73
C ALA A 136 -0.47 20.56 -3.52
N ARG A 137 -1.62 21.22 -3.72
CA ARG A 137 -2.73 20.70 -4.54
C ARG A 137 -2.33 20.60 -6.01
N GLN A 138 -1.61 21.57 -6.54
CA GLN A 138 -1.09 21.51 -7.91
C GLN A 138 -0.14 20.33 -8.10
N VAL A 139 0.79 20.11 -7.17
CA VAL A 139 1.69 18.94 -7.18
C VAL A 139 0.91 17.64 -7.11
N PHE A 140 -0.11 17.57 -6.24
CA PHE A 140 -0.99 16.41 -6.12
C PHE A 140 -1.67 16.06 -7.45
N ASP A 141 -2.31 17.05 -8.09
CA ASP A 141 -3.04 16.80 -9.34
C ASP A 141 -2.07 16.43 -10.48
N ARG A 142 -0.89 17.06 -10.51
CA ARG A 142 0.17 16.79 -11.50
C ARG A 142 0.77 15.39 -11.33
N LEU A 143 1.04 14.95 -10.10
CA LEU A 143 1.47 13.58 -9.81
C LEU A 143 0.40 12.58 -10.20
N ASN A 144 -0.87 12.86 -9.90
CA ASN A 144 -1.98 11.96 -10.23
C ASN A 144 -2.07 11.71 -11.74
N SER A 145 -1.99 12.78 -12.53
CA SER A 145 -2.01 12.71 -13.99
C SER A 145 -0.80 11.96 -14.55
N ALA A 146 0.42 12.32 -14.12
CA ALA A 146 1.64 11.68 -14.60
C ALA A 146 1.69 10.20 -14.23
N PHE A 147 1.24 9.84 -13.03
CA PHE A 147 1.11 8.45 -12.62
C PHE A 147 0.12 7.68 -13.48
N ALA A 148 -1.07 8.23 -13.72
CA ALA A 148 -2.07 7.58 -14.55
C ALA A 148 -1.53 7.32 -15.97
N GLU A 149 -0.81 8.28 -16.55
CA GLU A 149 -0.19 8.15 -17.87
C GLU A 149 0.93 7.09 -17.87
N ALA A 150 1.91 7.23 -16.98
CA ALA A 150 3.05 6.33 -16.85
C ALA A 150 2.64 4.87 -16.58
N THR A 151 1.55 4.66 -15.83
CA THR A 151 1.03 3.33 -15.49
C THR A 151 -0.09 2.83 -16.42
N ARG A 152 -0.36 3.55 -17.53
CA ARG A 152 -1.37 3.21 -18.54
C ARG A 152 -2.78 3.05 -17.94
N GLY A 153 -3.25 4.12 -17.29
CA GLY A 153 -4.55 4.21 -16.62
C GLY A 153 -4.57 3.57 -15.23
N GLY A 154 -3.42 3.41 -14.57
CA GLY A 154 -3.39 2.97 -13.18
C GLY A 154 -3.98 4.02 -12.25
N PHE A 155 -4.53 3.57 -11.13
CA PHE A 155 -5.10 4.43 -10.10
C PHE A 155 -4.26 4.34 -8.82
N MET A 156 -4.04 5.49 -8.18
CA MET A 156 -3.42 5.63 -6.88
C MET A 156 -4.38 6.40 -5.98
N ASP A 157 -4.72 5.82 -4.83
CA ASP A 157 -5.64 6.43 -3.87
C ASP A 157 -4.89 7.45 -3.02
N MET A 158 -4.60 8.61 -3.63
CA MET A 158 -3.80 9.63 -3.00
C MET A 158 -4.61 10.54 -2.09
N TYR A 159 -4.00 10.95 -0.99
CA TYR A 159 -4.56 11.93 -0.08
C TYR A 159 -3.54 13.02 0.25
N LEU A 160 -3.95 14.29 0.14
CA LEU A 160 -3.12 15.43 0.53
C LEU A 160 -3.32 15.72 2.02
N HIS A 161 -2.26 15.53 2.80
CA HIS A 161 -2.20 15.94 4.19
C HIS A 161 -1.79 17.42 4.26
N PRO A 162 -2.67 18.33 4.73
CA PRO A 162 -2.30 19.71 4.95
C PRO A 162 -1.33 19.81 6.14
N TYR A 163 -0.63 20.94 6.22
CA TYR A 163 0.16 21.28 7.40
C TYR A 163 -0.65 21.13 8.69
N CYS A 164 -0.09 20.40 9.66
CA CYS A 164 -0.74 20.07 10.91
C CYS A 164 -0.17 20.90 12.05
N GLN A 165 -0.81 22.03 12.40
CA GLN A 165 -0.40 22.87 13.54
C GLN A 165 -0.31 22.10 14.87
N ARG A 166 -1.11 21.06 15.05
CA ARG A 166 -1.14 20.27 16.29
C ARG A 166 0.08 19.36 16.45
N CYS A 167 0.63 18.90 15.33
CA CYS A 167 1.71 17.92 15.29
C CYS A 167 2.98 18.46 14.65
N ASP A 168 3.00 19.75 14.29
CA ASP A 168 4.09 20.44 13.59
C ASP A 168 4.56 19.68 12.33
N GLY A 169 3.59 19.04 11.66
CA GLY A 169 3.85 18.19 10.51
C GLY A 169 3.75 18.97 9.20
N ASP A 170 4.82 18.91 8.41
CA ASP A 170 4.87 19.50 7.07
C ASP A 170 3.81 18.89 6.13
N PRO A 171 3.37 19.63 5.09
CA PRO A 171 2.50 19.10 4.05
C PRO A 171 3.08 17.84 3.40
N ALA A 172 2.26 16.80 3.28
CA ALA A 172 2.65 15.52 2.69
C ALA A 172 1.55 14.95 1.79
N ILE A 173 1.93 14.11 0.85
CA ILE A 173 0.99 13.37 0.00
C ILE A 173 1.10 11.89 0.35
N SER A 174 -0.01 11.33 0.85
CA SER A 174 -0.15 9.89 0.99
C SER A 174 -0.37 9.28 -0.38
N LEU A 175 0.45 8.30 -0.72
CA LEU A 175 0.35 7.55 -1.98
C LEU A 175 -0.58 6.34 -1.87
N GLY A 176 -1.07 6.04 -0.66
CA GLY A 176 -2.00 4.95 -0.42
C GLY A 176 -1.48 3.57 -0.83
N GLU A 177 -2.36 2.77 -1.42
CA GLU A 177 -2.11 1.38 -1.77
C GLU A 177 -2.20 1.15 -3.29
N LEU A 178 -1.27 0.38 -3.83
CA LEU A 178 -1.26 -0.03 -5.24
C LEU A 178 -1.49 -1.52 -5.40
N GLN A 179 -2.27 -1.89 -6.42
CA GLN A 179 -2.29 -3.25 -6.92
C GLN A 179 -0.90 -3.66 -7.43
N VAL A 180 -0.47 -4.91 -7.18
CA VAL A 180 0.87 -5.40 -7.58
C VAL A 180 1.14 -5.19 -9.08
N ARG A 181 0.12 -5.34 -9.92
CA ARG A 181 0.24 -5.10 -11.37
C ARG A 181 0.53 -3.63 -11.69
N THR A 182 -0.13 -2.70 -11.00
CA THR A 182 0.07 -1.26 -11.17
C THR A 182 1.44 -0.85 -10.64
N ALA A 183 1.83 -1.34 -9.46
CA ALA A 183 3.16 -1.10 -8.91
C ALA A 183 4.28 -1.62 -9.83
N ARG A 184 4.09 -2.77 -10.50
CA ARG A 184 5.06 -3.24 -11.51
C ARG A 184 5.17 -2.29 -12.70
N ARG A 185 4.06 -1.71 -13.17
CA ARG A 185 4.11 -0.70 -14.24
C ARG A 185 4.82 0.57 -13.78
N LEU A 186 4.61 0.99 -12.53
CA LEU A 186 5.34 2.10 -11.93
C LEU A 186 6.85 1.82 -11.90
N VAL A 187 7.26 0.62 -11.48
CA VAL A 187 8.67 0.20 -11.53
C VAL A 187 9.23 0.32 -12.95
N THR A 188 8.51 -0.19 -13.95
CA THR A 188 8.95 -0.09 -15.35
C THR A 188 9.05 1.36 -15.83
N ALA A 189 8.11 2.22 -15.45
CA ALA A 189 8.15 3.64 -15.79
C ALA A 189 9.38 4.31 -15.17
N LEU A 190 9.63 4.08 -13.88
CA LEU A 190 10.79 4.64 -13.19
C LEU A 190 12.12 4.10 -13.74
N GLN A 191 12.18 2.86 -14.19
CA GLN A 191 13.40 2.31 -14.79
C GLN A 191 13.67 2.81 -16.21
N GLY A 192 12.64 3.33 -16.89
CA GLY A 192 12.74 3.88 -18.24
C GLY A 192 12.89 5.41 -18.29
N ALA A 193 12.76 6.08 -17.14
CA ALA A 193 13.00 7.51 -16.96
C ALA A 193 14.48 7.77 -16.71
#